data_AF-A0AAV9D5C4-F1
#
_entry.id   AF-A0AAV9D5C4-F1
#
_cell.length_a   1.000
_cell.length_b   1.000
_cell.length_c   1.000
_cell.angle_alpha   90.00
_cell.angle_beta   90.00
_cell.angle_gamma   90.00
#
_symmetry.space_group_name_H-M   'P 1'
#
loop_
_entity.id
_entity.type
_entity.pdbx_description
1 polymer ?
#
loop_
_entity_poly.entity_id
_entity_poly.type
_entity_poly.pdbx_seq_one_letter_code
_entity_poly.pdbx_strand_id
1 'polypeptide(L)'
;MEPSTNQSYASLLKNLTFIKTFASGILVPKYYIWPVSPTLYLEPRTSVVTDARKAGLEIYASEFANDAHFAYNYSYDPIAEYLSFINDTEFSVDGVLSDFPITPSAAIVLVISNNGASGVYPGCTDLSYIQAVEDGADIIDCNVQVTSDQVPICLSSIDLLSGTTVIQVPSFSSRASTVPEIQTAAGIFTFNFKWDEIQKVSPEISNPQYNYRLLRNPAYKNAGKFWSLSQFLNYAKGKSLVGVMLKIESVNSN
;
A
#
# COMPACT_ATOMS: atom_id res chain seq x y z
N MET A 1 -8.49 43.04 -9.96
CA MET A 1 -7.19 43.73 -9.84
C MET A 1 -6.92 43.96 -8.38
N GLU A 2 -5.68 43.83 -7.93
CA GLU A 2 -5.30 44.10 -6.56
C GLU A 2 -5.21 45.64 -6.35
N PRO A 3 -5.90 46.22 -5.35
CA PRO A 3 -6.06 47.67 -5.23
C PRO A 3 -4.78 48.46 -4.93
N SER A 4 -3.78 47.88 -4.27
CA SER A 4 -2.57 48.59 -3.84
C SER A 4 -1.47 48.65 -4.92
N THR A 5 -1.46 47.68 -5.84
CA THR A 5 -0.47 47.54 -6.92
C THR A 5 -1.05 47.81 -8.30
N ASN A 6 -2.39 47.90 -8.42
CA ASN A 6 -3.13 48.04 -9.68
C ASN A 6 -2.76 46.98 -10.74
N GLN A 7 -2.38 45.78 -10.28
CA GLN A 7 -2.04 44.64 -11.12
C GLN A 7 -3.12 43.55 -11.02
N SER A 8 -3.24 42.70 -12.05
CA SER A 8 -4.02 41.47 -11.92
C SER A 8 -3.26 40.45 -11.06
N TYR A 9 -3.97 39.56 -10.35
CA TYR A 9 -3.33 38.47 -9.60
C TYR A 9 -2.46 37.59 -10.52
N ALA A 10 -2.89 37.39 -11.77
CA ALA A 10 -2.09 36.69 -12.78
C ALA A 10 -0.78 37.43 -13.15
N SER A 11 -0.76 38.77 -13.09
CA SER A 11 0.46 39.57 -13.28
C SER A 11 1.38 39.49 -12.06
N LEU A 12 0.82 39.51 -10.86
CA LEU A 12 1.59 39.38 -9.61
C LEU A 12 2.27 38.00 -9.50
N LEU A 13 1.60 36.93 -9.95
CA LEU A 13 2.17 35.59 -10.04
C LEU A 13 3.36 35.49 -11.00
N LYS A 14 3.59 36.47 -11.89
CA LYS A 14 4.82 36.53 -12.72
C LYS A 14 6.04 37.03 -11.96
N ASN A 15 5.87 37.61 -10.76
CA ASN A 15 6.97 38.10 -9.93
C ASN A 15 6.98 37.39 -8.57
N LEU A 16 7.23 36.09 -8.60
CA LEU A 16 7.29 35.24 -7.40
C LEU A 16 8.40 35.68 -6.43
N THR A 17 9.49 36.27 -6.94
CA THR A 17 10.57 36.82 -6.09
C THR A 17 10.07 37.98 -5.21
N PHE A 18 9.19 38.84 -5.73
CA PHE A 18 8.55 39.87 -4.92
C PHE A 18 7.60 39.26 -3.88
N ILE A 19 6.77 38.28 -4.28
CA ILE A 19 5.87 37.59 -3.34
C ILE A 19 6.65 36.95 -2.19
N LYS A 20 7.83 36.38 -2.48
CA LYS A 20 8.69 35.78 -1.46
C LYS A 20 9.14 36.75 -0.37
N THR A 21 9.17 38.05 -0.62
CA THR A 21 9.61 39.02 0.41
C THR A 21 8.63 39.16 1.57
N PHE A 22 7.38 38.71 1.40
CA PHE A 22 6.34 38.81 2.41
C PHE A 22 5.52 37.52 2.63
N ALA A 23 5.73 36.49 1.82
CA ALA A 23 5.04 35.20 1.95
C ALA A 23 6.03 34.02 2.00
N SER A 24 5.69 33.01 2.79
CA SER A 24 6.43 31.72 2.80
C SER A 24 5.91 30.74 1.76
N GLY A 25 4.64 30.86 1.37
CA GLY A 25 4.03 30.04 0.33
C GLY A 25 2.83 30.69 -0.35
N ILE A 26 2.37 30.05 -1.42
CA ILE A 26 1.23 30.48 -2.22
C ILE A 26 0.20 29.36 -2.35
N LEU A 27 -1.08 29.73 -2.37
CA LEU A 27 -2.19 28.82 -2.68
C LEU A 27 -2.69 29.14 -4.10
N VAL A 28 -2.74 28.14 -4.98
CA VAL A 28 -3.16 28.31 -6.37
C VAL A 28 -4.28 27.34 -6.76
N PRO A 29 -5.27 27.77 -7.56
CA PRO A 29 -6.28 26.85 -8.10
C PRO A 29 -5.64 25.70 -8.86
N LYS A 30 -6.19 24.48 -8.71
CA LYS A 30 -5.65 23.27 -9.36
C LYS A 30 -5.47 23.40 -10.88
N TYR A 31 -6.36 24.15 -11.54
CA TYR A 31 -6.32 24.40 -13.00
C TYR A 31 -5.16 25.29 -13.47
N TYR A 32 -4.47 25.97 -12.55
CA TYR A 32 -3.28 26.76 -12.89
C TYR A 32 -2.03 25.89 -12.94
N ILE A 33 -2.07 24.72 -12.30
CA ILE A 33 -1.01 23.71 -12.30
C ILE A 33 -1.24 22.74 -13.46
N TRP A 34 -2.44 22.17 -13.50
CA TRP A 34 -2.90 21.23 -14.53
C TRP A 34 -4.12 21.83 -15.24
N PRO A 35 -3.92 22.55 -16.36
CA PRO A 35 -5.02 23.12 -17.11
C PRO A 35 -5.94 22.02 -17.65
N VAL A 36 -7.22 22.36 -17.81
CA VAL A 36 -8.26 21.43 -18.27
C VAL A 36 -8.95 22.04 -19.48
N SER A 37 -8.98 21.28 -20.58
CA SER A 37 -9.66 21.65 -21.81
C SER A 37 -11.18 21.78 -21.60
N PRO A 38 -11.92 22.47 -22.48
CA PRO A 38 -13.38 22.55 -22.42
C PRO A 38 -14.09 21.18 -22.47
N THR A 39 -13.40 20.14 -22.96
CA THR A 39 -13.88 18.75 -22.98
C THR A 39 -13.55 17.97 -21.70
N LEU A 40 -13.08 18.66 -20.64
CA LEU A 40 -12.73 18.10 -19.33
C LEU A 40 -11.55 17.11 -19.35
N TYR A 41 -10.59 17.30 -20.25
CA TYR A 41 -9.32 16.55 -20.25
C TYR A 41 -8.14 17.44 -19.86
N LEU A 42 -7.19 16.86 -19.13
CA LEU A 42 -5.94 17.51 -18.74
C LEU A 42 -5.14 17.94 -19.98
N GLU A 43 -4.58 19.14 -19.89
CA GLU A 43 -3.61 19.69 -20.81
C GLU A 43 -2.20 19.62 -20.19
N PRO A 44 -1.12 19.92 -20.94
CA PRO A 44 0.22 19.94 -20.38
C PRO A 44 0.33 20.84 -19.14
N ARG A 45 0.97 20.33 -18.09
CA ARG A 45 1.23 21.08 -16.85
C ARG A 45 2.00 22.37 -17.11
N THR A 46 1.70 23.39 -16.30
CA THR A 46 2.42 24.66 -16.33
C THR A 46 3.72 24.60 -15.53
N SER A 47 4.55 25.65 -15.57
CA SER A 47 5.78 25.73 -14.78
C SER A 47 5.57 26.25 -13.36
N VAL A 48 4.34 26.56 -12.94
CA VAL A 48 4.06 27.33 -11.71
C VAL A 48 4.65 26.71 -10.45
N VAL A 49 4.60 25.38 -10.32
CA VAL A 49 5.18 24.65 -9.18
C VAL A 49 6.70 24.81 -9.15
N THR A 50 7.35 24.59 -10.29
CA THR A 50 8.81 24.71 -10.39
C THR A 50 9.28 26.15 -10.20
N ASP A 51 8.52 27.13 -10.67
CA ASP A 51 8.87 28.55 -10.56
C ASP A 51 8.70 29.04 -9.11
N ALA A 52 7.65 28.60 -8.40
CA ALA A 52 7.47 28.90 -6.98
C ALA A 52 8.61 28.32 -6.13
N ARG A 53 8.97 27.06 -6.38
CA ARG A 53 10.06 26.39 -5.68
C ARG A 53 11.41 27.06 -5.94
N LYS A 54 11.70 27.47 -7.19
CA LYS A 54 12.90 28.27 -7.53
C LYS A 54 12.94 29.62 -6.83
N ALA A 55 11.78 30.23 -6.61
CA ALA A 55 11.66 31.48 -5.83
C ALA A 55 11.72 31.26 -4.31
N GLY A 56 11.83 30.01 -3.83
CA GLY A 56 11.87 29.68 -2.41
C GLY A 56 10.51 29.77 -1.71
N LEU A 57 9.42 29.67 -2.46
CA LEU A 57 8.04 29.62 -1.95
C LEU A 57 7.57 28.17 -1.86
N GLU A 58 6.88 27.85 -0.77
CA GLU A 58 5.99 26.69 -0.73
C GLU A 58 4.79 26.93 -1.67
N ILE A 59 4.25 25.87 -2.25
CA ILE A 59 3.08 25.94 -3.13
C ILE A 59 2.04 24.92 -2.71
N TYR A 60 0.81 25.39 -2.58
CA TYR A 60 -0.35 24.59 -2.19
C TYR A 60 -1.40 24.67 -3.31
N ALA A 61 -2.11 23.58 -3.57
CA ALA A 61 -3.17 23.56 -4.58
C ALA A 61 -4.56 23.63 -3.92
N SER A 62 -5.50 24.39 -4.51
CA SER A 62 -6.88 24.53 -4.03
C SER A 62 -7.92 24.03 -5.04
N GLU A 63 -9.19 24.08 -4.63
CA GLU A 63 -10.37 23.69 -5.43
C GLU A 63 -10.51 22.17 -5.62
N PHE A 64 -10.14 21.41 -4.59
CA PHE A 64 -10.43 19.98 -4.53
C PHE A 64 -11.75 19.72 -3.81
N ALA A 65 -12.65 19.02 -4.49
CA ALA A 65 -13.94 18.61 -3.98
C ALA A 65 -14.33 17.28 -4.63
N ASN A 66 -14.86 16.35 -3.84
CA ASN A 66 -15.22 15.01 -4.32
C ASN A 66 -16.52 15.00 -5.13
N ASP A 67 -17.38 16.00 -4.92
CA ASP A 67 -18.72 16.15 -5.50
C ASP A 67 -18.76 17.20 -6.63
N ALA A 68 -17.59 17.64 -7.10
CA ALA A 68 -17.44 18.56 -8.21
C ALA A 68 -16.97 17.84 -9.49
N HIS A 69 -17.08 18.52 -10.63
CA HIS A 69 -16.51 18.02 -11.87
C HIS A 69 -14.99 18.25 -11.87
N PHE A 70 -14.23 17.22 -12.20
CA PHE A 70 -12.79 17.28 -12.44
C PHE A 70 -12.43 16.47 -13.70
N ALA A 71 -11.16 16.52 -14.11
CA ALA A 71 -10.75 15.98 -15.41
C ALA A 71 -11.05 14.48 -15.56
N TYR A 72 -11.54 14.08 -16.74
CA TYR A 72 -11.86 12.69 -17.07
C TYR A 72 -10.65 11.76 -17.08
N ASN A 73 -9.43 12.32 -17.13
CA ASN A 73 -8.20 11.56 -16.94
C ASN A 73 -8.17 10.81 -15.60
N TYR A 74 -8.84 11.34 -14.57
CA TYR A 74 -8.93 10.70 -13.27
C TYR A 74 -10.14 9.75 -13.15
N SER A 75 -10.94 9.59 -14.20
CA SER A 75 -12.12 8.70 -14.21
C SER A 75 -13.10 8.92 -13.03
N TYR A 76 -13.27 10.17 -12.60
CA TYR A 76 -14.05 10.54 -11.41
C TYR A 76 -13.55 9.93 -10.09
N ASP A 77 -12.31 9.46 -10.04
CA ASP A 77 -11.65 9.05 -8.80
C ASP A 77 -10.95 10.28 -8.17
N PRO A 78 -11.46 10.79 -7.02
CA PRO A 78 -10.84 11.93 -6.37
C PRO A 78 -9.46 11.57 -5.81
N ILE A 79 -9.21 10.33 -5.38
CA ILE A 79 -7.88 9.91 -4.87
C ILE A 79 -6.84 10.02 -5.99
N ALA A 80 -7.17 9.53 -7.19
CA ALA A 80 -6.31 9.66 -8.36
C ALA A 80 -6.02 11.13 -8.71
N GLU A 81 -7.03 12.01 -8.57
CA GLU A 81 -6.83 13.46 -8.71
C GLU A 81 -5.82 13.97 -7.67
N TYR A 82 -6.02 13.74 -6.37
CA TYR A 82 -5.08 14.23 -5.34
C TYR A 82 -3.66 13.74 -5.59
N LEU A 83 -3.47 12.45 -5.89
CA LEU A 83 -2.16 11.84 -6.15
C LEU A 83 -1.41 12.54 -7.29
N SER A 84 -2.10 13.01 -8.33
CA SER A 84 -1.47 13.71 -9.47
C SER A 84 -0.80 15.05 -9.11
N PHE A 85 -1.14 15.62 -7.95
CA PHE A 85 -0.54 16.86 -7.44
C PHE A 85 0.56 16.61 -6.41
N ILE A 86 0.63 15.43 -5.80
CA ILE A 86 1.51 15.18 -4.63
C ILE A 86 2.50 14.03 -4.82
N ASN A 87 2.37 13.22 -5.88
CA ASN A 87 3.17 12.00 -6.08
C ASN A 87 4.32 12.13 -7.11
N ASP A 88 4.70 13.34 -7.54
CA ASP A 88 5.82 13.59 -8.46
C ASP A 88 6.99 14.29 -7.75
N THR A 89 8.14 13.62 -7.64
CA THR A 89 9.31 14.16 -6.92
C THR A 89 9.83 15.50 -7.43
N GLU A 90 9.61 15.84 -8.71
CA GLU A 90 10.05 17.12 -9.29
C GLU A 90 8.93 18.18 -9.30
N PHE A 91 7.66 17.74 -9.30
CA PHE A 91 6.51 18.61 -9.58
C PHE A 91 5.38 18.55 -8.53
N SER A 92 5.59 17.90 -7.39
CA SER A 92 4.59 17.90 -6.32
C SER A 92 4.41 19.27 -5.68
N VAL A 93 3.16 19.59 -5.33
CA VAL A 93 2.84 20.67 -4.39
C VAL A 93 3.12 20.23 -2.95
N ASP A 94 3.31 21.20 -2.07
CA ASP A 94 3.64 20.97 -0.66
C ASP A 94 2.39 20.68 0.20
N GLY A 95 1.19 20.88 -0.37
CA GLY A 95 -0.07 20.44 0.21
C GLY A 95 -1.30 20.84 -0.62
N VAL A 96 -2.48 20.41 -0.16
CA VAL A 96 -3.76 20.69 -0.82
C VAL A 96 -4.78 21.29 0.15
N LEU A 97 -5.59 22.22 -0.36
CA LEU A 97 -6.80 22.71 0.29
C LEU A 97 -8.00 21.98 -0.32
N SER A 98 -8.72 21.23 0.52
CA SER A 98 -9.83 20.38 0.11
C SER A 98 -11.04 20.60 1.01
N ASP A 99 -12.23 20.53 0.41
CA ASP A 99 -13.51 20.52 1.12
C ASP A 99 -13.80 19.15 1.78
N PHE A 100 -13.02 18.11 1.42
CA PHE A 100 -13.13 16.74 1.92
C PHE A 100 -11.79 16.23 2.48
N PRO A 101 -11.36 16.68 3.68
CA PRO A 101 -10.02 16.40 4.21
C PRO A 101 -9.63 14.91 4.38
N ILE A 102 -10.61 14.01 4.50
CA ILE A 102 -10.36 12.55 4.59
C ILE A 102 -9.75 12.02 3.28
N THR A 103 -10.17 12.53 2.13
CA THR A 103 -9.74 12.04 0.82
C THR A 103 -8.24 12.23 0.58
N PRO A 104 -7.64 13.43 0.72
CA PRO A 104 -6.20 13.58 0.61
C PRO A 104 -5.45 12.88 1.76
N SER A 105 -6.04 12.79 2.96
CA SER A 105 -5.44 12.04 4.07
C SER A 105 -5.26 10.56 3.70
N ALA A 106 -6.27 9.94 3.10
CA ALA A 106 -6.19 8.56 2.61
C ALA A 106 -5.22 8.41 1.42
N ALA A 107 -5.08 9.43 0.56
CA ALA A 107 -4.14 9.43 -0.56
C ALA A 107 -2.66 9.49 -0.14
N ILE A 108 -2.34 9.90 1.09
CA ILE A 108 -0.96 10.13 1.58
C ILE A 108 -0.46 8.96 2.44
N VAL A 109 -1.30 7.98 2.77
CA VAL A 109 -0.90 6.87 3.64
C VAL A 109 -0.26 5.77 2.81
N LEU A 110 0.99 5.42 3.17
CA LEU A 110 1.63 4.19 2.70
C LEU A 110 0.85 2.98 3.22
N VAL A 111 0.21 2.24 2.31
CA VAL A 111 -0.56 1.03 2.63
C VAL A 111 0.33 -0.20 2.47
N ILE A 112 0.65 -0.82 3.59
CA ILE A 112 1.36 -2.10 3.63
C ILE A 112 0.35 -3.19 3.94
N SER A 113 0.24 -4.19 3.07
CA SER A 113 -0.60 -5.36 3.35
C SER A 113 -0.07 -6.14 4.55
N ASN A 114 -0.93 -6.95 5.18
CA ASN A 114 -0.53 -7.84 6.27
C ASN A 114 -0.87 -9.28 5.89
N ASN A 115 0.16 -10.00 5.46
CA ASN A 115 0.12 -11.29 4.80
C ASN A 115 -0.76 -11.25 3.54
N GLY A 116 -0.66 -10.17 2.75
CA GLY A 116 -1.58 -9.88 1.63
C GLY A 116 -2.97 -9.42 2.12
N ALA A 117 -4.01 -9.64 1.32
CA ALA A 117 -5.41 -9.36 1.65
C ALA A 117 -5.98 -10.46 2.57
N SER A 118 -5.35 -10.65 3.72
CA SER A 118 -5.70 -11.68 4.72
C SER A 118 -7.08 -11.50 5.38
N GLY A 119 -7.79 -10.43 5.02
CA GLY A 119 -9.21 -10.21 5.30
C GLY A 119 -10.14 -11.05 4.40
N VAL A 120 -9.70 -11.34 3.18
CA VAL A 120 -10.53 -11.94 2.11
C VAL A 120 -10.13 -13.39 1.86
N TYR A 121 -8.84 -13.66 1.82
CA TYR A 121 -8.25 -14.99 1.58
C TYR A 121 -7.33 -15.40 2.74
N PRO A 122 -6.99 -16.69 2.89
CA PRO A 122 -5.90 -17.10 3.75
C PRO A 122 -4.62 -16.35 3.42
N GLY A 123 -3.93 -15.83 4.45
CA GLY A 123 -2.75 -14.99 4.27
C GLY A 123 -1.54 -15.75 3.71
N CYS A 124 -0.59 -15.02 3.15
CA CYS A 124 0.62 -15.55 2.51
C CYS A 124 0.34 -16.51 1.33
N THR A 125 -0.81 -16.36 0.68
CA THR A 125 -1.19 -17.12 -0.52
C THR A 125 -1.13 -16.25 -1.77
N ASP A 126 -1.00 -16.91 -2.93
CA ASP A 126 -1.15 -16.29 -4.25
C ASP A 126 -2.37 -15.35 -4.34
N LEU A 127 -3.56 -15.84 -3.97
CA LEU A 127 -4.80 -15.06 -4.02
C LEU A 127 -4.76 -13.86 -3.08
N SER A 128 -4.22 -14.01 -1.87
CA SER A 128 -4.11 -12.89 -0.94
C SER A 128 -3.17 -11.80 -1.46
N TYR A 129 -2.08 -12.16 -2.15
CA TYR A 129 -1.15 -11.19 -2.72
C TYR A 129 -1.72 -10.53 -3.96
N ILE A 130 -2.39 -11.30 -4.82
CA ILE A 130 -3.05 -10.76 -6.01
C ILE A 130 -4.10 -9.72 -5.59
N GLN A 131 -4.97 -10.09 -4.65
CA GLN A 131 -6.00 -9.18 -4.17
C GLN A 131 -5.40 -7.94 -3.49
N ALA A 132 -4.31 -8.06 -2.72
CA ALA A 132 -3.67 -6.89 -2.09
C ALA A 132 -3.13 -5.88 -3.11
N VAL A 133 -2.56 -6.36 -4.22
CA VAL A 133 -2.11 -5.48 -5.31
C VAL A 133 -3.30 -4.84 -6.02
N GLU A 134 -4.37 -5.62 -6.27
CA GLU A 134 -5.60 -5.11 -6.90
C GLU A 134 -6.34 -4.09 -6.03
N ASP A 135 -6.28 -4.26 -4.70
CA ASP A 135 -6.85 -3.33 -3.70
C ASP A 135 -6.02 -2.04 -3.53
N GLY A 136 -4.85 -1.94 -4.19
CA GLY A 136 -4.01 -0.74 -4.19
C GLY A 136 -3.00 -0.65 -3.05
N ALA A 137 -2.55 -1.77 -2.48
CA ALA A 137 -1.44 -1.74 -1.52
C ALA A 137 -0.16 -1.21 -2.18
N ASP A 138 0.55 -0.29 -1.51
CA ASP A 138 1.85 0.21 -1.96
C ASP A 138 2.97 -0.82 -1.76
N ILE A 139 2.88 -1.57 -0.67
CA ILE A 139 3.84 -2.60 -0.29
C ILE A 139 3.09 -3.88 0.06
N ILE A 140 3.50 -4.99 -0.55
CA ILE A 140 3.10 -6.32 -0.11
C ILE A 140 4.17 -6.94 0.80
N ASP A 141 3.71 -7.65 1.83
CA ASP A 141 4.58 -8.22 2.86
C ASP A 141 4.74 -9.74 2.75
N CYS A 142 5.90 -10.27 3.10
CA CYS A 142 6.13 -11.70 3.21
C CYS A 142 6.80 -11.97 4.55
N ASN A 143 6.13 -12.74 5.41
CA ASN A 143 6.76 -13.29 6.61
C ASN A 143 7.59 -14.52 6.20
N VAL A 144 8.91 -14.34 6.21
CA VAL A 144 9.86 -15.31 5.66
C VAL A 144 10.12 -16.40 6.68
N GLN A 145 9.77 -17.63 6.30
CA GLN A 145 10.08 -18.85 7.03
C GLN A 145 10.99 -19.72 6.16
N VAL A 146 11.66 -20.71 6.77
CA VAL A 146 12.61 -21.59 6.05
C VAL A 146 12.23 -23.05 6.27
N THR A 147 12.23 -23.82 5.19
CA THR A 147 11.97 -25.26 5.20
C THR A 147 13.22 -26.08 5.53
N SER A 148 13.06 -27.37 5.82
CA SER A 148 14.18 -28.30 6.09
C SER A 148 15.17 -28.43 4.92
N ASP A 149 14.68 -28.25 3.69
CA ASP A 149 15.47 -28.22 2.45
C ASP A 149 15.94 -26.81 2.07
N GLN A 150 15.95 -25.88 3.04
CA GLN A 150 16.50 -24.51 2.93
C GLN A 150 15.80 -23.64 1.87
N VAL A 151 14.52 -23.91 1.59
CA VAL A 151 13.70 -23.07 0.71
C VAL A 151 13.03 -21.97 1.56
N PRO A 152 13.29 -20.68 1.29
CA PRO A 152 12.57 -19.61 1.94
C PRO A 152 11.14 -19.51 1.39
N ILE A 153 10.16 -19.38 2.27
CA ILE A 153 8.72 -19.37 1.95
C ILE A 153 8.02 -18.21 2.66
N CYS A 154 6.89 -17.77 2.11
CA CYS A 154 6.00 -16.83 2.79
C CYS A 154 4.97 -17.61 3.60
N LEU A 155 4.99 -17.48 4.92
CA LEU A 155 3.98 -18.07 5.81
C LEU A 155 3.76 -17.20 7.04
N SER A 156 2.51 -17.05 7.47
CA SER A 156 2.15 -16.12 8.55
C SER A 156 2.72 -16.49 9.92
N SER A 157 3.21 -17.73 10.10
CA SER A 157 3.81 -18.23 11.33
C SER A 157 4.83 -19.32 11.01
N ILE A 158 5.80 -19.54 11.91
CA ILE A 158 6.70 -20.70 11.85
C ILE A 158 6.01 -22.03 12.24
N ASP A 159 4.95 -21.97 13.04
CA ASP A 159 4.15 -23.14 13.45
C ASP A 159 2.97 -23.33 12.48
N LEU A 160 2.99 -24.43 11.72
CA LEU A 160 1.95 -24.80 10.77
C LEU A 160 0.60 -25.05 11.43
N LEU A 161 0.53 -25.23 12.76
CA LEU A 161 -0.75 -25.27 13.47
C LEU A 161 -1.54 -23.96 13.34
N SER A 162 -0.87 -22.86 13.01
CA SER A 162 -1.48 -21.56 12.78
C SER A 162 -1.64 -21.27 11.29
N GLY A 163 -2.89 -21.08 10.84
CA GLY A 163 -3.18 -20.65 9.47
C GLY A 163 -3.05 -21.74 8.40
N THR A 164 -3.05 -23.01 8.79
CA THR A 164 -3.04 -24.14 7.85
C THR A 164 -3.89 -25.30 8.35
N THR A 165 -4.26 -26.20 7.45
CA THR A 165 -4.98 -27.45 7.79
C THR A 165 -4.05 -28.59 8.19
N VAL A 166 -2.84 -28.32 8.70
CA VAL A 166 -1.80 -29.35 8.95
C VAL A 166 -2.27 -30.50 9.84
N ILE A 167 -3.19 -30.23 10.77
CA ILE A 167 -3.77 -31.21 11.69
C ILE A 167 -4.55 -32.30 10.93
N GLN A 168 -5.05 -31.98 9.74
CA GLN A 168 -5.78 -32.90 8.86
C GLN A 168 -4.84 -33.80 8.03
N VAL A 169 -3.52 -33.61 8.12
CA VAL A 169 -2.51 -34.39 7.40
C VAL A 169 -1.83 -35.37 8.35
N PRO A 170 -2.22 -36.67 8.38
CA PRO A 170 -1.80 -37.60 9.43
C PRO A 170 -0.28 -37.80 9.53
N SER A 171 0.46 -37.66 8.43
CA SER A 171 1.91 -37.82 8.42
C SER A 171 2.66 -36.69 9.13
N PHE A 172 2.04 -35.51 9.30
CA PHE A 172 2.71 -34.33 9.86
C PHE A 172 2.74 -34.35 11.39
N SER A 173 1.72 -34.91 12.03
CA SER A 173 1.62 -34.97 13.50
C SER A 173 2.76 -35.75 14.15
N SER A 174 3.30 -36.76 13.47
CA SER A 174 4.45 -37.55 13.93
C SER A 174 5.75 -36.75 14.06
N ARG A 175 5.83 -35.57 13.43
CA ARG A 175 6.99 -34.67 13.43
C ARG A 175 6.76 -33.41 14.26
N ALA A 176 5.73 -33.41 15.11
CA ALA A 176 5.56 -32.38 16.11
C ALA A 176 6.75 -32.38 17.09
N SER A 177 7.20 -31.21 17.50
CA SER A 177 8.36 -31.04 18.38
C SER A 177 8.16 -29.86 19.30
N THR A 178 8.88 -29.85 20.43
CA THR A 178 8.94 -28.69 21.33
C THR A 178 10.22 -27.92 21.07
N VAL A 179 10.10 -26.63 20.78
CA VAL A 179 11.23 -25.71 20.60
C VAL A 179 11.03 -24.52 21.53
N PRO A 180 11.60 -24.56 22.75
CA PRO A 180 11.33 -23.57 23.81
C PRO A 180 11.63 -22.13 23.42
N GLU A 181 12.56 -21.91 22.49
CA GLU A 181 12.90 -20.60 21.95
C GLU A 181 11.73 -19.98 21.17
N ILE A 182 10.85 -20.81 20.58
CA ILE A 182 9.68 -20.42 19.81
C ILE A 182 8.43 -20.38 20.69
N GLN A 183 8.12 -21.51 21.35
CA GLN A 183 6.90 -21.66 22.15
C GLN A 183 7.01 -22.82 23.15
N THR A 184 6.20 -22.76 24.21
CA THR A 184 6.20 -23.78 25.28
C THR A 184 5.49 -25.08 24.88
N ALA A 185 4.46 -25.00 24.05
CA ALA A 185 3.71 -26.15 23.56
C ALA A 185 4.39 -26.80 22.35
N ALA A 186 4.20 -28.11 22.18
CA ALA A 186 4.65 -28.78 20.96
C ALA A 186 3.94 -28.18 19.74
N GLY A 187 4.72 -27.85 18.70
CA GLY A 187 4.25 -27.28 17.44
C GLY A 187 4.64 -28.16 16.25
N ILE A 188 4.11 -27.83 15.08
CA ILE A 188 4.48 -28.47 13.81
C ILE A 188 5.20 -27.42 12.96
N PHE A 189 6.52 -27.34 13.11
CA PHE A 189 7.28 -26.22 12.56
C PHE A 189 7.72 -26.40 11.12
N THR A 190 7.77 -25.32 10.35
CA THR A 190 8.17 -25.30 8.93
C THR A 190 9.55 -25.91 8.67
N PHE A 191 10.54 -25.67 9.53
CA PHE A 191 11.90 -26.20 9.40
C PHE A 191 11.98 -27.72 9.60
N ASN A 192 10.91 -28.37 10.05
CA ASN A 192 10.86 -29.83 10.11
C ASN A 192 10.49 -30.44 8.77
N PHE A 193 9.99 -29.70 7.77
CA PHE A 193 9.40 -30.23 6.53
C PHE A 193 10.07 -29.67 5.28
N LYS A 194 10.06 -30.43 4.19
CA LYS A 194 10.50 -29.93 2.87
C LYS A 194 9.43 -29.05 2.24
N TRP A 195 9.82 -28.22 1.27
CA TRP A 195 8.86 -27.37 0.56
C TRP A 195 7.75 -28.17 -0.14
N ASP A 196 8.10 -29.27 -0.82
CA ASP A 196 7.13 -30.14 -1.50
C ASP A 196 6.15 -30.84 -0.53
N GLU A 197 6.55 -31.03 0.73
CA GLU A 197 5.67 -31.49 1.80
C GLU A 197 4.70 -30.39 2.21
N ILE A 198 5.20 -29.17 2.48
CA ILE A 198 4.36 -28.03 2.90
C ILE A 198 3.31 -27.68 1.84
N GLN A 199 3.63 -27.81 0.55
CA GLN A 199 2.66 -27.61 -0.54
C GLN A 199 1.46 -28.58 -0.52
N LYS A 200 1.51 -29.67 0.27
CA LYS A 200 0.39 -30.60 0.45
C LYS A 200 -0.57 -30.17 1.56
N VAL A 201 -0.22 -29.14 2.32
CA VAL A 201 -1.07 -28.57 3.36
C VAL A 201 -1.89 -27.42 2.78
N SER A 202 -3.19 -27.40 3.04
CA SER A 202 -4.04 -26.31 2.61
C SER A 202 -3.89 -25.10 3.54
N PRO A 203 -3.88 -23.88 3.01
CA PRO A 203 -3.94 -22.68 3.85
C PRO A 203 -5.29 -22.62 4.57
N GLU A 204 -5.35 -21.94 5.71
CA GLU A 204 -6.58 -21.73 6.47
C GLU A 204 -6.73 -20.26 6.86
N ILE A 205 -7.90 -19.67 6.59
CA ILE A 205 -8.16 -18.26 6.87
C ILE A 205 -8.21 -18.00 8.37
N SER A 206 -7.72 -16.83 8.77
CA SER A 206 -7.77 -16.39 10.17
C SER A 206 -9.20 -16.40 10.71
N ASN A 207 -9.33 -16.90 11.95
CA ASN A 207 -10.55 -16.90 12.75
C ASN A 207 -10.29 -16.15 14.07
N PRO A 208 -10.28 -14.82 14.06
CA PRO A 208 -9.91 -14.01 15.23
C PRO A 208 -10.84 -14.23 16.43
N GLN A 209 -12.05 -14.73 16.21
CA GLN A 209 -13.01 -15.12 17.24
C GLN A 209 -13.30 -16.63 17.17
N TYR A 210 -12.26 -17.45 17.37
CA TYR A 210 -12.32 -18.91 17.28
C TYR A 210 -13.53 -19.51 18.02
N ASN A 211 -13.81 -19.03 19.24
CA ASN A 211 -14.93 -19.48 20.08
C ASN A 211 -16.31 -19.24 19.44
N TYR A 212 -16.42 -18.27 18.53
CA TYR A 212 -17.65 -17.90 17.83
C TYR A 212 -17.69 -18.41 16.39
N ARG A 213 -16.64 -19.13 15.93
CA ARG A 213 -16.50 -19.67 14.56
C ARG A 213 -16.66 -18.60 13.46
N LEU A 214 -16.26 -17.36 13.76
CA LEU A 214 -16.33 -16.25 12.82
C LEU A 214 -15.11 -16.24 11.89
N LEU A 215 -15.16 -17.09 10.86
CA LEU A 215 -14.21 -17.02 9.76
C LEU A 215 -14.36 -15.69 9.05
N ARG A 216 -13.24 -15.02 8.74
CA ARG A 216 -13.27 -13.75 7.99
C ARG A 216 -13.98 -13.89 6.64
N ASN A 217 -13.76 -15.02 5.95
CA ASN A 217 -14.47 -15.37 4.73
C ASN A 217 -14.69 -16.90 4.64
N PRO A 218 -15.89 -17.40 4.99
CA PRO A 218 -16.17 -18.83 4.96
C PRO A 218 -16.11 -19.46 3.56
N ALA A 219 -16.41 -18.71 2.50
CA ALA A 219 -16.43 -19.22 1.13
C ALA A 219 -15.02 -19.53 0.61
N TYR A 220 -14.03 -18.74 1.03
CA TYR A 220 -12.63 -18.87 0.61
C TYR A 220 -11.70 -19.39 1.71
N LYS A 221 -12.26 -20.05 2.73
CA LYS A 221 -11.56 -20.43 3.95
C LYS A 221 -10.26 -21.24 3.77
N ASN A 222 -10.11 -21.96 2.66
CA ASN A 222 -8.90 -22.73 2.31
C ASN A 222 -8.39 -22.42 0.89
N ALA A 223 -8.78 -21.27 0.32
CA ALA A 223 -8.41 -20.92 -1.04
C ALA A 223 -6.95 -20.44 -1.13
N GLY A 224 -6.36 -20.64 -2.31
CA GLY A 224 -5.02 -20.19 -2.64
C GLY A 224 -3.93 -21.22 -2.35
N LYS A 225 -2.70 -20.85 -2.69
CA LYS A 225 -1.49 -21.65 -2.53
C LYS A 225 -0.38 -20.81 -1.92
N PHE A 226 0.37 -21.39 -1.00
CA PHE A 226 1.58 -20.77 -0.47
C PHE A 226 2.61 -20.54 -1.57
N TRP A 227 3.40 -19.48 -1.40
CA TRP A 227 4.51 -19.15 -2.28
C TRP A 227 5.84 -19.34 -1.58
N SER A 228 6.83 -19.83 -2.34
CA SER A 228 8.23 -19.59 -2.02
C SER A 228 8.52 -18.09 -2.11
N LEU A 229 9.53 -17.62 -1.37
CA LEU A 229 9.98 -16.23 -1.44
C LEU A 229 10.33 -15.84 -2.88
N SER A 230 10.92 -16.75 -3.66
CA SER A 230 11.22 -16.49 -5.07
C SER A 230 9.95 -16.27 -5.91
N GLN A 231 8.88 -17.02 -5.67
CA GLN A 231 7.61 -16.82 -6.38
C GLN A 231 6.98 -15.47 -6.02
N PHE A 232 6.97 -15.12 -4.73
CA PHE A 232 6.51 -13.82 -4.24
C PHE A 232 7.28 -12.66 -4.87
N LEU A 233 8.62 -12.70 -4.84
CA LEU A 233 9.47 -11.66 -5.42
C LEU A 233 9.30 -11.55 -6.94
N ASN A 234 9.14 -12.68 -7.64
CA ASN A 234 8.89 -12.68 -9.07
C ASN A 234 7.50 -12.15 -9.43
N TYR A 235 6.49 -12.41 -8.60
CA TYR A 235 5.16 -11.84 -8.77
C TYR A 235 5.15 -10.33 -8.56
N ALA A 236 5.83 -9.85 -7.50
CA ALA A 236 5.92 -8.42 -7.19
C ALA A 236 6.65 -7.64 -8.29
N LYS A 237 7.64 -8.25 -8.96
CA LYS A 237 8.30 -7.68 -10.13
C LYS A 237 7.29 -7.45 -11.25
N GLY A 238 7.13 -6.19 -11.66
CA GLY A 238 6.20 -5.81 -12.72
C GLY A 238 4.80 -5.43 -12.22
N LYS A 239 4.61 -5.29 -10.91
CA LYS A 239 3.42 -4.65 -10.32
C LYS A 239 3.71 -3.19 -9.98
N SER A 240 2.64 -2.40 -9.88
CA SER A 240 2.66 -1.00 -9.45
C SER A 240 2.83 -0.89 -7.94
N LEU A 241 3.89 -1.52 -7.40
CA LEU A 241 4.24 -1.49 -5.98
C LEU A 241 5.41 -0.53 -5.76
N VAL A 242 5.39 0.20 -4.65
CA VAL A 242 6.52 1.00 -4.17
C VAL A 242 7.64 0.09 -3.67
N GLY A 243 7.31 -1.09 -3.14
CA GLY A 243 8.28 -2.07 -2.71
C GLY A 243 7.66 -3.37 -2.17
N VAL A 244 8.51 -4.19 -1.56
CA VAL A 244 8.09 -5.38 -0.79
C VAL A 244 8.68 -5.31 0.62
N MET A 245 7.94 -5.81 1.60
CA MET A 245 8.41 -5.90 2.99
C MET A 245 8.69 -7.36 3.36
N LEU A 246 9.93 -7.68 3.69
CA LEU A 246 10.28 -8.99 4.23
C LEU A 246 10.30 -8.92 5.75
N LYS A 247 9.40 -9.65 6.41
CA LYS A 247 9.39 -9.81 7.87
C LYS A 247 10.19 -11.06 8.19
N ILE A 248 11.15 -10.94 9.10
CA ILE A 248 11.93 -12.07 9.60
C ILE A 248 11.65 -12.14 11.10
N GLU A 249 10.95 -13.19 11.52
CA GLU A 249 10.71 -13.44 12.94
C GLU A 249 12.00 -13.97 13.57
N SER A 250 12.56 -13.21 14.51
CA SER A 250 13.59 -13.70 15.41
C SER A 250 12.91 -14.33 16.62
N VAL A 251 13.32 -15.54 16.97
CA VAL A 251 13.10 -16.05 18.32
C VAL A 251 13.90 -15.20 19.30
N ASN A 252 13.27 -14.84 20.43
CA ASN A 252 13.94 -14.06 21.47
C ASN A 252 15.11 -14.88 22.01
N SER A 253 16.33 -14.44 21.72
CA SER A 253 17.49 -14.83 22.50
C SER A 253 17.38 -14.13 23.86
N ASN A 254 16.99 -14.88 24.89
CA ASN A 254 17.11 -14.44 26.29
C ASN A 254 18.55 -14.05 26.64
#